data_AF-A0A7R6XQ32-F1
#
_entry.id   AF-A0A7R6XQ32-F1
#
_cell.length_a   1.000
_cell.length_b   1.000
_cell.length_c   1.000
_cell.angle_alpha   90.00
_cell.angle_beta   90.00
_cell.angle_gamma   90.00
#
_symmetry.space_group_name_H-M   'P 1'
#
loop_
_entity.id
_entity.type
_entity.pdbx_description
1 polymer ?
#
loop_
_entity_poly.entity_id
_entity_poly.type
_entity_poly.pdbx_seq_one_letter_code
_entity_poly.pdbx_strand_id
1 'polypeptide(L)'
;MRRIWNWLSRPGAAQIALGLLLVIAMRSILEFFRIGGGVGVQLSGEQIFYIEGALAAVAAGLPVLVLHAIGWHRWATLFAVAAIVALLAWKIVALY
;
A
#
# COMPACT_ATOMS: atom_id res chain seq x y z
N MET A 1 -4.12 26.22 3.04
CA MET A 1 -4.07 25.07 3.97
C MET A 1 -5.44 24.55 4.40
N ARG A 2 -6.38 25.38 4.90
CA ARG A 2 -7.70 24.92 5.40
C ARG A 2 -8.52 24.11 4.37
N ARG A 3 -8.47 24.47 3.09
CA ARG A 3 -9.10 23.72 1.99
C ARG A 3 -8.56 22.29 1.84
N ILE A 4 -7.24 22.10 1.97
CA ILE A 4 -6.59 20.78 1.87
C ILE A 4 -6.98 19.93 3.09
N TRP A 5 -6.98 20.53 4.29
CA TRP A 5 -7.42 19.84 5.50
C TRP A 5 -8.87 19.37 5.43
N ASN A 6 -9.77 20.21 4.91
CA ASN A 6 -11.16 19.83 4.73
C ASN A 6 -11.33 18.71 3.69
N TRP A 7 -10.44 18.65 2.69
CA TRP A 7 -10.47 17.60 1.68
C TRP A 7 -9.97 16.25 2.23
N LEU A 8 -8.88 16.24 3.00
CA LEU A 8 -8.35 15.03 3.67
C LEU A 8 -9.35 14.42 4.67
N SER A 9 -10.24 15.24 5.25
CA SER A 9 -11.28 14.77 6.16
C SER A 9 -12.48 14.15 5.45
N ARG A 10 -12.53 14.15 4.10
CA ARG A 10 -13.62 13.51 3.36
C ARG A 10 -13.39 12.00 3.27
N PRO A 11 -14.46 11.19 3.38
CA PRO A 11 -14.36 9.73 3.24
C PRO A 11 -13.74 9.31 1.90
N GLY A 12 -14.03 10.05 0.82
CA GLY A 12 -13.48 9.77 -0.50
C GLY A 12 -11.96 9.88 -0.59
N ALA A 13 -11.32 10.74 0.20
CA ALA A 13 -9.85 10.85 0.19
C ALA A 13 -9.20 9.59 0.77
N ALA A 14 -9.74 9.07 1.87
CA ALA A 14 -9.30 7.82 2.47
C ALA A 14 -9.55 6.62 1.55
N GLN A 15 -10.69 6.60 0.85
CA GLN A 15 -11.02 5.54 -0.12
C GLN A 15 -10.07 5.52 -1.31
N ILE A 16 -9.75 6.69 -1.88
CA ILE A 16 -8.78 6.80 -2.99
C ILE A 16 -7.40 6.30 -2.53
N ALA A 17 -6.95 6.74 -1.35
CA ALA A 17 -5.64 6.35 -0.84
C ALA A 17 -5.58 4.83 -0.52
N LEU A 18 -6.65 4.26 0.03
CA LEU A 18 -6.78 2.82 0.21
C LEU A 18 -6.79 2.08 -1.13
N GLY A 19 -7.50 2.60 -2.13
CA GLY A 19 -7.50 2.05 -3.49
C GLY A 19 -6.10 2.00 -4.10
N LEU A 20 -5.28 3.02 -3.87
CA LEU A 20 -3.88 3.02 -4.30
C LEU A 20 -3.05 1.94 -3.58
N LEU A 21 -3.24 1.73 -2.28
CA LEU A 21 -2.58 0.63 -1.55
C LEU A 21 -2.95 -0.74 -2.14
N LEU A 22 -4.23 -0.95 -2.50
CA LEU A 22 -4.68 -2.17 -3.17
C LEU A 22 -4.02 -2.34 -4.55
N VAL A 23 -3.91 -1.27 -5.33
CA VAL A 23 -3.22 -1.30 -6.63
C VAL A 23 -1.74 -1.65 -6.46
N ILE A 24 -1.06 -1.11 -5.44
CA ILE A 24 0.34 -1.46 -5.13
C ILE A 24 0.45 -2.94 -4.78
N ALA A 25 -0.41 -3.45 -3.90
CA ALA A 25 -0.42 -4.85 -3.51
C ALA A 25 -0.64 -5.78 -4.72
N MET A 26 -1.66 -5.48 -5.53
CA MET A 26 -1.98 -6.25 -6.73
C MET A 26 -0.82 -6.23 -7.73
N ARG A 27 -0.20 -5.07 -7.95
CA ARG A 27 0.96 -4.96 -8.83
C ARG A 27 2.12 -5.83 -8.36
N SER A 28 2.43 -5.83 -7.06
CA SER A 28 3.47 -6.70 -6.51
C SER A 28 3.15 -8.18 -6.70
N ILE A 29 1.89 -8.59 -6.49
CA ILE A 29 1.47 -9.99 -6.70
C ILE A 29 1.61 -10.40 -8.16
N LEU A 30 1.16 -9.56 -9.09
CA LEU A 30 1.29 -9.83 -10.53
C LEU A 30 2.76 -9.93 -10.95
N GLU A 31 3.61 -9.09 -10.38
CA GLU A 31 5.04 -9.10 -10.67
C GLU A 31 5.72 -10.36 -10.14
N PHE A 32 5.35 -10.82 -8.95
CA PHE A 32 5.77 -12.12 -8.41
C PHE A 32 5.45 -13.27 -9.39
N PHE A 33 4.23 -13.34 -9.93
CA PHE A 33 3.87 -14.35 -10.93
C PHE A 33 4.61 -14.14 -12.25
N ARG A 34 4.82 -12.88 -12.67
CA ARG A 34 5.55 -12.54 -13.91
C ARG A 34 6.98 -13.09 -13.91
N ILE A 35 7.65 -13.11 -12.76
CA ILE A 35 9.01 -13.64 -12.59
C ILE A 35 9.04 -15.13 -12.22
N GLY A 36 7.95 -15.88 -12.47
CA GLY A 36 7.89 -17.32 -12.25
C GLY A 36 7.56 -17.75 -10.82
N GLY A 37 7.02 -16.85 -10.00
CA GLY A 37 6.52 -17.19 -8.67
C GLY A 37 5.39 -18.23 -8.74
N GLY A 38 5.38 -19.17 -7.80
CA GLY A 38 4.35 -20.23 -7.71
C GLY A 38 4.69 -21.53 -8.44
N VAL A 39 5.83 -21.60 -9.13
CA VAL A 39 6.34 -22.83 -9.75
C VAL A 39 7.23 -23.55 -8.74
N GLY A 40 6.63 -24.33 -7.81
CA GLY A 40 7.18 -25.32 -6.83
C GLY A 40 8.67 -25.42 -6.46
N VAL A 41 9.47 -24.37 -6.66
CA VAL A 41 10.92 -24.28 -6.48
C VAL A 41 11.19 -23.25 -5.38
N GLN A 42 12.37 -23.32 -4.80
CA GLN A 42 12.83 -22.35 -3.80
C GLN A 42 12.72 -20.91 -4.33
N LEU A 43 12.12 -20.03 -3.53
CA LEU A 43 11.86 -18.65 -3.93
C LEU A 43 13.16 -17.87 -4.12
N SER A 44 13.27 -17.14 -5.22
CA SER A 44 14.38 -16.19 -5.43
C SER A 44 14.21 -14.95 -4.55
N GLY A 45 15.31 -14.22 -4.30
CA GLY A 45 15.27 -12.96 -3.54
C GLY A 45 14.31 -11.92 -4.15
N GLU A 46 14.22 -11.86 -5.48
CA GLU A 46 13.28 -10.98 -6.18
C GLU A 46 11.82 -11.39 -5.93
N GLN A 47 11.54 -12.70 -5.92
CA GLN A 47 10.20 -13.21 -5.61
C GLN A 47 9.78 -12.88 -4.17
N ILE A 48 10.72 -13.02 -3.22
CA ILE A 48 10.48 -12.65 -1.82
C ILE A 48 10.18 -11.16 -1.71
N PHE A 49 10.98 -10.30 -2.36
CA PHE A 49 10.76 -8.84 -2.35
C PHE A 49 9.34 -8.44 -2.79
N TYR A 50 8.81 -9.06 -3.85
CA TYR A 50 7.45 -8.77 -4.30
C TYR A 50 6.38 -9.29 -3.33
N ILE A 51 6.58 -10.44 -2.71
CA ILE A 51 5.67 -10.94 -1.66
C ILE A 51 5.67 -9.98 -0.46
N GLU A 52 6.84 -9.58 0.02
CA GLU A 52 6.96 -8.67 1.17
C GLU A 52 6.34 -7.30 0.85
N GLY A 53 6.54 -6.77 -0.36
CA GLY A 53 5.91 -5.54 -0.80
C GLY A 53 4.38 -5.62 -0.84
N ALA A 54 3.82 -6.76 -1.30
CA ALA A 54 2.38 -6.98 -1.26
C ALA A 54 1.86 -7.08 0.19
N LEU A 55 2.57 -7.83 1.04
CA LEU A 55 2.22 -8.02 2.45
C LEU A 55 2.25 -6.69 3.21
N ALA A 56 3.28 -5.86 2.97
CA ALA A 56 3.40 -4.54 3.58
C ALA A 56 2.27 -3.60 3.15
N ALA A 57 1.87 -3.62 1.87
CA ALA A 57 0.74 -2.83 1.39
C ALA A 57 -0.59 -3.26 2.01
N VAL A 58 -0.83 -4.56 2.16
CA VAL A 58 -2.02 -5.12 2.84
C VAL A 58 -2.00 -4.75 4.32
N ALA A 59 -0.89 -4.96 5.00
CA ALA A 59 -0.72 -4.64 6.42
C ALA A 59 -0.94 -3.15 6.70
N ALA A 60 -0.47 -2.27 5.81
CA ALA A 60 -0.73 -0.84 5.91
C ALA A 60 -2.19 -0.45 5.60
N GLY A 61 -2.88 -1.21 4.74
CA GLY A 61 -4.29 -0.99 4.44
C GLY A 61 -5.24 -1.29 5.60
N LEU A 62 -4.90 -2.25 6.47
CA LEU A 62 -5.75 -2.67 7.60
C LEU A 62 -6.01 -1.53 8.61
N PRO A 63 -4.99 -0.80 9.13
CA PRO A 63 -5.22 0.36 9.98
C PRO A 63 -6.04 1.46 9.29
N VAL A 64 -5.85 1.68 7.97
CA VAL A 64 -6.63 2.65 7.21
C VAL A 64 -8.11 2.28 7.21
N LEU A 65 -8.42 0.99 7.02
CA LEU A 65 -9.79 0.47 7.09
C LEU A 65 -10.40 0.69 8.48
N VAL A 66 -9.67 0.37 9.55
CA VAL A 66 -10.13 0.60 10.93
C VAL A 66 -10.41 2.07 11.18
N LEU A 67 -9.46 2.95 10.86
CA LEU A 67 -9.60 4.41 11.01
C LEU A 67 -10.77 4.95 10.18
N HIS A 68 -10.98 4.42 8.98
CA HIS A 68 -12.08 4.81 8.12
C HIS A 68 -13.44 4.36 8.70
N ALA A 69 -13.52 3.13 9.21
CA ALA A 69 -14.75 2.56 9.79
C ALA A 69 -15.23 3.33 11.03
N ILE A 70 -14.30 3.84 11.86
CA ILE A 70 -14.63 4.67 13.03
C ILE A 70 -14.87 6.16 12.70
N GLY A 71 -14.92 6.53 11.42
CA GLY A 71 -15.18 7.90 10.97
C GLY A 71 -13.97 8.84 11.04
N TRP A 72 -12.77 8.35 11.36
CA TRP A 72 -11.53 9.14 11.45
C TRP A 72 -10.86 9.31 10.08
N HIS A 73 -11.63 9.79 9.10
CA HIS A 73 -11.23 9.85 7.69
C HIS A 73 -9.95 10.68 7.45
N ARG A 74 -9.74 11.73 8.23
CA ARG A 74 -8.53 12.56 8.18
C ARG A 74 -7.28 11.74 8.50
N TRP A 75 -7.32 10.98 9.58
CA TRP A 75 -6.21 10.13 10.02
C TRP A 75 -6.02 8.94 9.09
N ALA A 76 -7.11 8.32 8.62
CA ALA A 76 -7.07 7.26 7.63
C ALA A 76 -6.34 7.71 6.35
N THR A 77 -6.66 8.91 5.84
CA THR A 77 -6.01 9.46 4.65
C THR A 77 -4.53 9.74 4.87
N LEU A 78 -4.15 10.37 5.99
CA LEU A 78 -2.75 10.66 6.29
C LEU A 78 -1.93 9.38 6.44
N PHE A 79 -2.46 8.38 7.14
CA PHE A 79 -1.81 7.09 7.32
C PHE A 79 -1.60 6.38 5.98
N ALA A 80 -2.63 6.37 5.12
CA ALA A 80 -2.54 5.79 3.79
C ALA A 80 -1.49 6.49 2.91
N VAL A 81 -1.45 7.83 2.92
CA VAL A 81 -0.44 8.60 2.18
C VAL A 81 0.97 8.30 2.71
N ALA A 82 1.15 8.27 4.04
CA ALA A 82 2.44 7.92 4.64
C ALA A 82 2.90 6.51 4.26
N ALA A 83 1.99 5.54 4.28
CA ALA A 83 2.27 4.17 3.84
C ALA A 83 2.69 4.10 2.37
N ILE A 84 1.98 4.80 1.47
CA ILE A 84 2.33 4.86 0.05
C ILE A 84 3.75 5.44 -0.12
N VAL A 85 4.07 6.54 0.56
CA VAL A 85 5.41 7.16 0.50
C VAL A 85 6.47 6.19 1.03
N ALA A 86 6.22 5.51 2.14
CA ALA A 86 7.15 4.53 2.71
C ALA A 86 7.40 3.35 1.75
N LEU A 87 6.35 2.80 1.13
CA LEU A 87 6.47 1.71 0.16
C LEU A 87 7.23 2.15 -1.10
N LEU A 88 6.99 3.38 -1.57
CA LEU A 88 7.74 3.95 -2.69
C LEU A 88 9.23 4.14 -2.34
N ALA A 89 9.52 4.69 -1.17
CA ALA A 89 10.89 4.90 -0.70
C ALA A 89 11.64 3.57 -0.57
N TRP A 90 11.01 2.56 0.04
CA TRP A 90 11.58 1.23 0.14
C TRP A 90 11.87 0.63 -1.24
N LYS A 91 10.92 0.73 -2.18
CA LYS A 91 11.14 0.23 -3.53
C LYS A 91 12.31 0.92 -4.23
N ILE A 92 12.50 2.23 -4.03
CA ILE A 92 13.66 2.94 -4.57
C ILE A 92 14.95 2.38 -3.97
N VAL A 93 15.03 2.28 -2.64
CA VAL A 93 16.22 1.78 -1.94
C VAL A 93 16.54 0.32 -2.30
N ALA A 94 15.54 -0.51 -2.56
CA ALA A 94 15.76 -1.91 -2.92
C ALA A 94 16.24 -2.11 -4.37
N LEU A 95 16.10 -1.09 -5.23
CA LEU A 95 16.46 -1.14 -6.66
C LEU A 95 17.78 -0.42 -6.99
N TYR A 96 18.36 0.31 -6.03
CA TYR A 96 19.61 1.07 -6.16
C TYR A 96 20.64 0.58 -5.15
#